data_AF-A0A2N6FVY2-F1
#
_entry.id   AF-A0A2N6FVY2-F1
#
_cell.length_a   1.000
_cell.length_b   1.000
_cell.length_c   1.000
_cell.angle_alpha   90.00
_cell.angle_beta   90.00
_cell.angle_gamma   90.00
#
_symmetry.space_group_name_H-M   'P 1'
#
loop_
_entity.id
_entity.type
_entity.pdbx_description
1 polymer ?
#
loop_
_entity_poly.entity_id
_entity_poly.type
_entity_poly.pdbx_seq_one_letter_code
_entity_poly.pdbx_strand_id
1 'polypeptide(L)'
;MNGNIEVTYKVVNQKDLNLSISLDELLKNEKIVKAIKNEFAKGYRNIDVKMDSELNDKFKLETIKEHYFFTVLKDDFADIVTLAEEDASNRKLHKKDCFVELVDIKTVE
;
A
#
# COMPACT_ATOMS: atom_id res chain seq x y z
N MET A 1 -13.63 -25.34 20.33
CA MET A 1 -14.61 -24.38 19.78
C MET A 1 -14.25 -24.23 18.31
N ASN A 2 -15.08 -24.73 17.40
CA ASN A 2 -14.79 -24.75 15.96
C ASN A 2 -15.03 -23.35 15.39
N GLY A 3 -14.07 -22.45 15.58
CA GLY A 3 -14.07 -21.15 14.93
C GLY A 3 -13.34 -21.23 13.61
N ASN A 4 -13.79 -20.48 12.62
CA ASN A 4 -13.08 -20.28 11.37
C ASN A 4 -12.39 -18.90 11.39
N ILE A 5 -11.36 -18.75 10.58
CA ILE A 5 -10.65 -17.49 10.40
C ILE A 5 -10.62 -17.20 8.90
N GLU A 6 -11.09 -16.02 8.53
CA GLU A 6 -10.86 -15.45 7.20
C GLU A 6 -9.54 -14.69 7.19
N VAL A 7 -8.69 -15.04 6.24
CA VAL A 7 -7.34 -14.50 6.10
C VAL A 7 -7.29 -13.74 4.79
N THR A 8 -6.92 -12.47 4.84
CA THR A 8 -6.66 -11.64 3.67
C THR A 8 -5.17 -11.45 3.49
N TYR A 9 -4.67 -11.70 2.29
CA TYR A 9 -3.27 -11.53 1.95
C TYR A 9 -3.10 -10.87 0.58
N LYS A 10 -1.89 -10.41 0.30
CA LYS A 10 -1.47 -9.94 -1.02
C LYS A 10 -0.12 -10.54 -1.40
N VAL A 11 0.14 -10.62 -2.70
CA VAL A 11 1.45 -11.05 -3.22
C VAL A 11 2.30 -9.85 -3.56
N VAL A 12 3.40 -9.72 -2.85
CA VAL A 12 4.39 -8.64 -2.99
C VAL A 12 5.70 -9.17 -3.58
N ASN A 13 6.48 -8.29 -4.17
CA ASN A 13 7.77 -8.58 -4.77
C ASN A 13 8.76 -7.45 -4.39
N GLN A 14 10.06 -7.76 -4.38
CA GLN A 14 11.14 -6.78 -4.17
C GLN A 14 11.12 -5.61 -5.17
N LYS A 15 10.48 -5.77 -6.33
CA LYS A 15 10.31 -4.72 -7.34
C LYS A 15 9.09 -3.82 -7.11
N ASP A 16 8.28 -4.11 -6.10
CA ASP A 16 7.12 -3.27 -5.81
C ASP A 16 7.54 -1.89 -5.34
N LEU A 17 6.85 -0.88 -5.87
CA LEU A 17 7.07 0.48 -5.45
C LEU A 17 6.41 0.69 -4.09
N ASN A 18 7.19 1.21 -3.14
CA ASN A 18 6.67 1.77 -1.91
C ASN A 18 7.53 3.01 -1.59
N LEU A 19 7.13 4.13 -2.17
CA LEU A 19 7.86 5.39 -2.05
C LEU A 19 7.04 6.35 -1.20
N SER A 20 7.65 6.84 -0.12
CA SER A 20 7.10 7.93 0.67
C SER A 20 7.84 9.22 0.31
N ILE A 21 7.10 10.26 -0.05
CA ILE A 21 7.62 11.57 -0.45
C ILE A 21 7.04 12.60 0.50
N SER A 22 7.89 13.43 1.09
CA SER A 22 7.41 14.56 1.90
C SER A 22 6.89 15.70 1.01
N LEU A 23 5.97 16.51 1.54
CA LEU A 23 5.53 17.73 0.84
C LEU A 23 6.71 18.66 0.47
N ASP A 24 7.72 18.77 1.34
CA ASP A 24 8.92 19.58 1.08
C ASP A 24 9.70 19.10 -0.14
N GLU A 25 9.93 17.78 -0.24
CA GLU A 25 10.57 17.18 -1.42
C GLU A 25 9.74 17.39 -2.69
N LEU A 26 8.41 17.31 -2.58
CA LEU A 26 7.50 17.53 -3.70
C LEU A 26 7.59 18.97 -4.23
N LEU A 27 7.60 19.96 -3.33
CA LEU A 27 7.63 21.38 -3.67
C LEU A 27 9.01 21.90 -4.06
N LYS A 28 10.09 21.16 -3.80
CA LYS A 28 11.40 21.43 -4.43
C LYS A 28 11.38 21.21 -5.95
N ASN A 29 10.41 20.48 -6.47
CA ASN A 29 10.29 20.24 -7.91
C ASN A 29 9.57 21.41 -8.62
N GLU A 30 10.32 22.15 -9.44
CA GLU A 30 9.76 23.28 -10.20
C GLU A 30 8.55 22.92 -11.07
N LYS A 31 8.51 21.71 -11.65
CA LYS A 31 7.38 21.31 -12.49
C LYS A 31 6.10 21.22 -11.68
N ILE A 32 6.20 20.71 -10.46
CA ILE A 32 5.07 20.58 -9.54
C ILE A 32 4.63 21.97 -9.07
N VAL A 33 5.56 22.82 -8.64
CA VAL A 33 5.25 24.21 -8.25
C VAL A 33 4.61 24.99 -9.39
N LYS A 34 5.12 24.85 -10.62
CA LYS A 34 4.54 25.49 -11.82
C LYS A 34 3.13 24.96 -12.09
N ALA A 35 2.91 23.64 -11.99
CA ALA A 35 1.58 23.06 -12.17
C ALA A 35 0.58 23.62 -11.14
N ILE A 36 0.95 23.69 -9.87
CA ILE A 36 0.13 24.28 -8.80
C ILE A 36 -0.19 25.75 -9.11
N LYS A 37 0.82 26.57 -9.45
CA LYS A 37 0.62 27.99 -9.77
C LYS A 37 -0.27 28.19 -11.00
N ASN A 38 -0.10 27.36 -12.03
CA ASN A 38 -0.88 27.44 -13.27
C ASN A 38 -2.35 27.06 -13.07
N GLU A 39 -2.62 26.05 -12.24
CA GLU A 39 -3.97 25.56 -11.97
C GLU A 39 -4.72 26.47 -10.99
N PHE A 40 -4.08 26.83 -9.87
CA PHE A 40 -4.78 27.45 -8.74
C PHE A 40 -4.53 28.95 -8.57
N ALA A 41 -3.55 29.52 -9.27
CA ALA A 41 -3.16 30.92 -9.10
C ALA A 41 -2.96 31.65 -10.44
N LYS A 42 -3.73 31.24 -11.44
CA LYS A 42 -3.75 31.88 -12.76
C LYS A 42 -4.22 33.34 -12.66
N GLY A 43 -3.48 34.25 -13.30
CA GLY A 43 -3.78 35.68 -13.32
C GLY A 43 -3.16 36.48 -12.18
N TYR A 44 -2.59 35.82 -11.17
CA TYR A 44 -1.86 36.48 -10.09
C TYR A 44 -0.37 36.65 -10.44
N ARG A 45 0.21 37.78 -10.05
CA ARG A 45 1.65 38.08 -10.20
C ARG A 45 2.34 37.96 -8.83
N ASN A 46 3.64 37.67 -8.83
CA ASN A 46 4.48 37.63 -7.64
C ASN A 46 3.97 36.65 -6.55
N ILE A 47 3.51 35.48 -6.97
CA ILE A 47 2.99 34.44 -6.08
C ILE A 47 4.05 33.39 -5.75
N ASP A 48 3.96 32.85 -4.53
CA ASP A 48 4.80 31.76 -4.08
C ASP A 48 3.99 30.67 -3.37
N VAL A 49 4.51 29.44 -3.39
CA VAL A 49 3.88 28.30 -2.70
C VAL A 49 4.63 28.09 -1.39
N LYS A 50 3.92 28.22 -0.27
CA LYS A 50 4.47 28.01 1.07
C LYS A 50 3.73 26.87 1.77
N MET A 51 4.47 26.08 2.52
CA MET A 51 3.89 25.09 3.42
C MET A 51 3.77 25.67 4.82
N ASP A 52 2.74 25.23 5.54
CA ASP A 52 2.71 25.43 6.97
C ASP A 52 3.78 24.56 7.63
N SER A 53 4.53 25.13 8.56
CA SER A 53 5.67 24.48 9.21
C SER A 53 5.30 23.28 10.08
N GLU A 54 4.01 23.14 10.42
CA GLU A 54 3.50 22.06 11.27
C GLU A 54 3.05 20.82 10.47
N LEU A 55 2.96 20.92 9.13
CA LEU A 55 2.49 19.83 8.30
C LEU A 55 3.62 18.85 7.98
N ASN A 56 3.53 17.66 8.60
CA ASN A 56 4.43 16.54 8.36
C ASN A 56 3.85 15.52 7.36
N ASP A 57 2.91 15.96 6.54
CA ASP A 57 2.18 15.07 5.63
C ASP A 57 3.11 14.48 4.58
N LYS A 58 3.01 13.17 4.41
CA LYS A 58 3.75 12.40 3.42
C LYS A 58 2.79 11.86 2.37
N PHE A 59 3.17 11.97 1.11
CA PHE A 59 2.54 11.22 0.03
C PHE A 59 3.14 9.83 -0.03
N LYS A 60 2.29 8.84 -0.30
CA LYS A 60 2.73 7.47 -0.56
C LYS A 60 2.38 7.11 -2.00
N LEU A 61 3.38 6.73 -2.77
CA LEU A 61 3.21 6.09 -4.07
C LEU A 61 3.52 4.62 -3.88
N GLU A 62 2.50 3.78 -4.01
CA GLU A 62 2.64 2.35 -3.84
C GLU A 62 2.07 1.57 -5.03
N THR A 63 2.65 0.41 -5.31
CA THR A 63 2.08 -0.53 -6.26
C THR A 63 0.75 -1.04 -5.73
N ILE A 64 -0.33 -0.83 -6.49
CA ILE A 64 -1.64 -1.37 -6.16
C ILE A 64 -1.58 -2.90 -6.30
N LYS A 65 -1.97 -3.61 -5.23
CA LYS A 65 -2.04 -5.07 -5.18
C LYS A 65 -3.47 -5.53 -5.01
N GLU A 66 -3.77 -6.64 -5.64
CA GLU A 66 -5.02 -7.35 -5.40
C GLU A 66 -4.94 -8.06 -4.04
N HIS A 67 -6.05 -8.05 -3.32
CA HIS A 67 -6.22 -8.77 -2.07
C HIS A 67 -6.93 -10.09 -2.33
N TYR A 68 -6.35 -11.17 -1.84
CA TYR A 68 -6.91 -12.51 -1.90
C TYR A 68 -7.31 -12.93 -0.50
N PHE A 69 -8.36 -13.72 -0.42
CA PHE A 69 -8.87 -14.24 0.84
C PHE A 69 -9.13 -15.73 0.76
N PHE A 70 -8.97 -16.38 1.90
CA PHE A 70 -9.29 -17.79 2.12
C PHE A 70 -9.67 -18.01 3.58
N THR A 71 -10.33 -19.13 3.86
CA THR A 71 -10.80 -19.47 5.21
C THR A 71 -10.04 -20.69 5.73
N VAL A 72 -9.60 -20.61 6.99
CA VAL A 72 -8.90 -21.69 7.70
C VAL A 72 -9.59 -21.97 9.04
N LEU A 73 -9.27 -23.11 9.64
CA LEU A 73 -9.71 -23.39 11.01
C LEU A 73 -8.92 -22.52 11.99
N LYS A 74 -9.54 -22.16 13.10
CA LYS A 74 -8.88 -21.40 14.17
C LYS A 74 -7.64 -22.10 14.73
N ASP A 75 -7.65 -23.43 14.74
CA ASP A 75 -6.53 -24.23 15.24
C ASP A 75 -5.30 -24.14 14.32
N ASP A 76 -5.49 -23.76 13.05
CA ASP A 76 -4.42 -23.60 12.05
C ASP A 76 -3.79 -22.19 12.08
N PHE A 77 -4.14 -21.36 13.07
CA PHE A 77 -3.62 -19.99 13.16
C PHE A 77 -2.08 -19.93 13.19
N ALA A 78 -1.43 -20.94 13.76
CA ALA A 78 0.04 -21.02 13.80
C ALA A 78 0.66 -21.15 12.40
N ASP A 79 -0.07 -21.74 11.46
CA ASP A 79 0.41 -22.07 10.10
C ASP A 79 -0.15 -21.13 9.02
N ILE A 80 -0.85 -20.06 9.43
CA ILE A 80 -1.56 -19.12 8.54
C ILE A 80 -0.70 -18.55 7.39
N VAL A 81 0.58 -18.26 7.64
CA VAL A 81 1.49 -17.75 6.60
C VAL A 81 1.76 -18.83 5.56
N THR A 82 2.08 -20.04 6.01
CA THR A 82 2.32 -21.20 5.15
C THR A 82 1.07 -21.53 4.33
N LEU A 83 -0.11 -21.52 4.95
CA LEU A 83 -1.38 -21.75 4.26
C LEU A 83 -1.69 -20.68 3.22
N ALA A 84 -1.33 -19.42 3.50
CA ALA A 84 -1.48 -18.33 2.53
C ALA A 84 -0.51 -18.48 1.34
N GLU A 85 0.72 -18.95 1.58
CA GLU A 85 1.69 -19.28 0.52
C GLU A 85 1.23 -20.46 -0.34
N GLU A 86 0.62 -21.48 0.29
CA GLU A 86 0.02 -22.62 -0.40
C GLU A 86 -1.18 -22.20 -1.26
N ASP A 87 -2.11 -21.41 -0.72
CA ASP A 87 -3.24 -20.85 -1.47
C ASP A 87 -2.75 -19.98 -2.65
N ALA A 88 -1.75 -19.13 -2.42
CA ALA A 88 -1.14 -18.32 -3.49
C ALA A 88 -0.50 -19.17 -4.58
N SER A 89 0.15 -20.28 -4.21
CA SER A 89 0.73 -21.24 -5.16
C SER A 89 -0.34 -21.97 -5.96
N ASN A 90 -1.41 -22.44 -5.29
CA ASN A 90 -2.56 -23.11 -5.91
C ASN A 90 -3.28 -22.20 -6.91
N ARG A 91 -3.36 -20.90 -6.60
CA ARG A 91 -3.91 -19.86 -7.49
C ARG A 91 -2.94 -19.39 -8.58
N LYS A 92 -1.72 -19.93 -8.62
CA LYS A 92 -0.65 -19.55 -9.56
C LYS A 92 -0.25 -18.07 -9.48
N LEU A 93 -0.35 -17.50 -8.28
CA LEU A 93 0.04 -16.12 -7.99
C LEU A 93 1.53 -16.00 -7.68
N HIS A 94 2.16 -17.08 -7.24
CA HIS A 94 3.59 -17.14 -6.99
C HIS A 94 4.41 -17.08 -8.28
N LYS A 95 5.16 -15.99 -8.42
CA LYS A 95 6.21 -15.80 -9.43
C LYS A 95 7.56 -15.72 -8.73
N LYS A 96 8.65 -15.81 -9.51
CA LYS A 96 10.02 -15.67 -8.99
C LYS A 96 10.17 -14.36 -8.21
N ASP A 97 10.77 -14.44 -7.02
CA ASP A 97 11.05 -13.31 -6.12
C ASP A 97 9.80 -12.63 -5.51
N CYS A 98 8.66 -13.33 -5.44
CA CYS A 98 7.47 -12.89 -4.74
C CYS A 98 7.34 -13.55 -3.35
N PHE A 99 6.68 -12.85 -2.43
CA PHE A 99 6.34 -13.31 -1.07
C PHE A 99 4.91 -12.91 -0.73
N VAL A 100 4.29 -13.64 0.21
CA VAL A 100 2.97 -13.33 0.72
C VAL A 100 3.08 -12.37 1.90
N GLU A 101 2.27 -11.31 1.89
CA GLU A 101 2.09 -10.40 3.02
C GLU A 101 0.65 -10.53 3.52
N LEU A 102 0.49 -10.88 4.80
CA LEU A 102 -0.81 -10.89 5.46
C LEU A 102 -1.28 -9.46 5.69
N VAL A 103 -2.53 -9.19 5.30
CA VAL A 103 -3.14 -7.86 5.36
C VAL A 103 -4.14 -7.78 6.51
N ASP A 104 -4.99 -8.80 6.66
CA ASP A 104 -6.06 -8.79 7.65
C ASP A 104 -6.43 -10.22 8.05
N ILE A 105 -6.86 -10.39 9.30
CA ILE A 105 -7.23 -11.68 9.88
C ILE A 105 -8.49 -11.47 10.71
N LYS A 106 -9.59 -12.11 10.32
CA LYS A 106 -10.88 -11.98 11.00
C LYS A 106 -11.37 -13.34 11.46
N THR A 107 -11.80 -13.42 12.71
CA THR A 107 -12.58 -14.58 13.15
C THR A 107 -13.95 -14.50 12.50
N VAL A 108 -14.39 -15.59 11.89
CA VAL A 108 -15.73 -15.75 11.34
C VAL A 108 -16.44 -16.84 12.17
N GLU A 109 -17.69 -16.56 12.56
CA GLU A 109 -18.50 -17.45 13.41
C GLU A 109 -18.92 -18.74 12.69
#